data_AF-A0A8X6H8B7-F1
#
_entry.id   AF-A0A8X6H8B7-F1
#
_cell.length_a   1.000
_cell.length_b   1.000
_cell.length_c   1.000
_cell.angle_alpha   90.00
_cell.angle_beta   90.00
_cell.angle_gamma   90.00
#
_symmetry.space_group_name_H-M   'P 1'
#
loop_
_entity.id
_entity.type
_entity.pdbx_description
1 polymer ?
#
loop_
_entity_poly.entity_id
_entity_poly.type
_entity_poly.pdbx_seq_one_letter_code
_entity_poly.pdbx_strand_id
1 'polypeptide(L)'
;MILKREDALDILGLPTFASSTDIVHRYKVLALTWYPEKHINREYAIEEFSNITLATIRLIYPEQNVQRSLSLARMYGFFQYMFFGSKGKDGDYESESDVASEASDTVEGNNLFK
;
A
#
# COMPACT_ATOMS: atom_id res chain seq x y z
N MET A 1 19.80 6.63 13.23
CA MET A 1 19.40 7.95 12.71
C MET A 1 17.89 7.93 12.53
N ILE A 2 17.16 8.91 13.09
CA ILE A 2 15.69 8.96 13.11
C ILE A 2 15.20 9.65 11.82
N LEU A 3 14.20 9.09 11.15
CA LEU A 3 13.58 9.69 9.95
C LEU A 3 12.86 11.00 10.34
N LYS A 4 13.15 12.11 9.67
CA LYS A 4 12.47 13.39 9.94
C LYS A 4 11.08 13.41 9.30
N ARG A 5 10.22 14.31 9.78
CA ARG A 5 8.85 14.49 9.26
C ARG A 5 8.85 14.92 7.79
N GLU A 6 9.73 15.85 7.42
CA GLU A 6 9.87 16.36 6.06
C GLU A 6 10.28 15.25 5.09
N ASP A 7 11.36 14.52 5.40
CA ASP A 7 11.80 13.35 4.62
C ASP A 7 10.67 12.31 4.44
N ALA A 8 9.86 12.09 5.46
CA ALA A 8 8.73 11.15 5.38
C ALA A 8 7.61 11.64 4.45
N LEU A 9 7.33 12.95 4.41
CA LEU A 9 6.38 13.53 3.46
C LEU A 9 6.91 13.43 2.03
N ASP A 10 8.20 13.67 1.84
CA ASP A 10 8.86 13.56 0.54
C ASP A 10 8.83 12.12 0.00
N ILE A 11 9.09 11.11 0.84
CA ILE A 11 8.97 9.68 0.47
C ILE A 11 7.55 9.34 0.00
N LEU A 12 6.52 9.90 0.64
CA LEU A 12 5.13 9.69 0.22
C LEU A 12 4.73 10.60 -0.97
N GLY A 13 5.57 11.57 -1.34
CA GLY A 13 5.25 12.59 -2.35
C GLY A 13 4.08 13.48 -1.93
N LEU A 14 4.04 13.86 -0.65
CA LEU A 14 2.98 14.67 -0.05
C LEU A 14 3.48 16.07 0.32
N PRO A 15 2.61 17.10 0.24
CA PRO A 15 2.95 18.43 0.71
C PRO A 15 3.02 18.50 2.24
N THR A 16 3.66 19.55 2.76
CA THR A 16 3.86 19.78 4.20
C THR A 16 2.56 19.91 5.01
N PHE A 17 1.47 20.29 4.34
CA PHE A 17 0.13 20.48 4.89
C PHE A 17 -0.79 19.26 4.70
N ALA A 18 -0.27 18.13 4.21
CA ALA A 18 -1.06 16.91 4.03
C ALA A 18 -1.71 16.44 5.34
N SER A 19 -2.98 16.05 5.25
CA SER A 19 -3.75 15.52 6.38
C SER A 19 -3.42 14.05 6.66
N SER A 20 -3.80 13.56 7.84
CA SER A 20 -3.68 12.12 8.17
C SER A 20 -4.42 11.24 7.16
N THR A 21 -5.56 11.70 6.64
CA THR A 21 -6.33 10.99 5.61
C THR A 21 -5.53 10.90 4.30
N ASP A 22 -4.88 11.98 3.88
CA ASP A 22 -4.04 12.00 2.68
C ASP A 22 -2.84 11.06 2.83
N ILE A 23 -2.23 11.04 4.02
CA ILE A 23 -1.11 10.15 4.36
C ILE A 23 -1.55 8.68 4.25
N VAL A 24 -2.70 8.33 4.83
CA VAL A 24 -3.26 6.96 4.77
C VAL A 24 -3.58 6.58 3.33
N HIS A 25 -4.27 7.45 2.59
CA HIS A 25 -4.65 7.19 1.21
C HIS A 25 -3.41 6.99 0.33
N ARG A 26 -2.42 7.87 0.44
CA ARG A 26 -1.18 7.79 -0.32
C ARG A 26 -0.37 6.54 0.02
N TYR A 27 -0.30 6.18 1.30
CA TYR A 27 0.30 4.93 1.74
C TYR A 27 -0.37 3.73 1.07
N LYS A 28 -1.70 3.66 1.07
CA LYS A 28 -2.45 2.54 0.46
C LYS A 28 -2.11 2.38 -1.02
N VAL A 29 -2.08 3.48 -1.77
CA VAL A 29 -1.72 3.46 -3.20
C VAL A 29 -0.30 2.92 -3.39
N LEU A 30 0.68 3.50 -2.71
CA LEU A 30 2.09 3.10 -2.85
C LEU A 30 2.33 1.66 -2.37
N ALA A 31 1.65 1.23 -1.31
CA ALA A 31 1.76 -0.11 -0.74
C ALA A 31 1.25 -1.18 -1.71
N LEU A 32 0.19 -0.89 -2.47
CA LEU A 32 -0.29 -1.78 -3.53
C LEU A 32 0.62 -1.78 -4.76
N THR A 33 1.32 -0.68 -5.03
CA THR A 33 2.30 -0.57 -6.12
C THR A 33 3.57 -1.36 -5.81
N TRP A 34 4.12 -1.20 -4.61
CA TRP A 34 5.40 -1.76 -4.20
C TRP A 34 5.29 -3.07 -3.40
N TYR A 35 4.09 -3.65 -3.31
CA TYR A 35 3.87 -4.91 -2.59
C TYR A 35 4.88 -5.99 -3.04
N PRO A 36 5.76 -6.52 -2.17
CA PRO A 36 6.91 -7.32 -2.58
C PRO A 36 6.57 -8.53 -3.45
N GLU A 37 5.45 -9.21 -3.20
CA GLU A 37 5.02 -10.37 -3.99
C GLU A 37 4.75 -10.03 -5.45
N LYS A 38 4.28 -8.81 -5.77
CA LYS A 38 4.09 -8.36 -7.16
C LYS A 38 5.40 -8.22 -7.93
N HIS A 39 6.50 -8.07 -7.19
CA HIS A 39 7.84 -7.91 -7.73
C HIS A 39 8.71 -9.14 -7.49
N ILE A 40 8.11 -10.32 -7.25
CA ILE A 40 8.85 -11.57 -7.01
C ILE A 40 9.86 -11.43 -5.86
N ASN A 41 9.49 -10.65 -4.83
CA ASN A 41 10.33 -10.37 -3.66
C ASN A 41 11.71 -9.79 -4.00
N ARG A 42 11.81 -9.01 -5.07
CA ARG A 42 13.05 -8.28 -5.41
C ARG A 42 13.41 -7.28 -4.31
N GLU A 43 14.70 -7.16 -4.03
CA GLU A 43 15.21 -6.30 -2.95
C GLU A 43 14.74 -4.85 -3.07
N TYR A 44 14.73 -4.27 -4.29
CA TYR A 44 14.26 -2.90 -4.49
C TYR A 44 12.80 -2.71 -4.06
N ALA A 45 11.93 -3.69 -4.29
CA ALA A 45 10.52 -3.58 -3.91
C ALA A 45 10.34 -3.71 -2.41
N ILE A 46 11.15 -4.56 -1.76
CA ILE A 46 11.17 -4.69 -0.31
C ILE A 46 11.67 -3.38 0.33
N GLU A 47 12.70 -2.77 -0.25
CA GLU A 47 13.24 -1.49 0.20
C GLU A 47 12.21 -0.36 0.05
N GLU A 48 11.57 -0.24 -1.12
CA GLU A 48 10.52 0.75 -1.35
C GLU A 48 9.32 0.53 -0.40
N PHE A 49 8.87 -0.71 -0.23
CA PHE A 49 7.80 -1.04 0.70
C PHE A 49 8.17 -0.68 2.14
N SER A 50 9.44 -0.91 2.54
CA SER A 50 9.95 -0.49 3.85
C SER A 50 9.96 1.03 4.00
N ASN A 51 10.43 1.75 2.99
CA ASN A 51 10.54 3.20 3.00
C ASN A 51 9.17 3.86 3.16
N ILE A 52 8.18 3.44 2.37
CA ILE A 52 6.81 3.99 2.46
C ILE A 52 6.15 3.62 3.79
N THR A 53 6.33 2.40 4.29
CA THR A 53 5.78 2.00 5.61
C THR A 53 6.40 2.82 6.74
N LEU A 54 7.72 3.00 6.74
CA LEU A 54 8.42 3.81 7.74
C LEU A 54 7.98 5.26 7.73
N ALA A 55 7.88 5.86 6.53
CA ALA A 55 7.41 7.22 6.35
C ALA A 55 5.99 7.38 6.94
N THR A 56 5.08 6.46 6.62
CA THR A 56 3.72 6.51 7.15
C THR A 56 3.65 6.34 8.66
N ILE A 57 4.37 5.38 9.25
CA ILE A 57 4.39 5.22 10.71
C ILE A 57 4.95 6.48 11.37
N ARG A 58 6.00 7.08 10.80
CA ARG A 58 6.59 8.32 11.32
C ARG A 58 5.60 9.48 11.34
N LEU A 59 4.74 9.58 10.33
CA LEU A 59 3.78 10.67 10.21
C LEU A 59 2.52 10.46 11.07
N ILE A 60 2.03 9.21 11.18
CA ILE A 60 0.81 8.90 11.93
C ILE A 60 1.09 8.69 13.42
N TYR A 61 2.24 8.12 13.76
CA TYR A 61 2.64 7.78 15.13
C TYR A 61 4.00 8.39 15.48
N PRO A 62 4.11 9.73 15.61
CA PRO A 62 5.38 10.41 15.82
C PRO A 62 6.11 10.01 17.11
N GLU A 63 5.38 9.52 18.11
CA GLU A 63 5.92 9.03 19.38
C GLU A 63 6.58 7.63 19.28
N GLN A 64 6.33 6.89 18.20
CA GLN A 64 6.98 5.60 17.99
C GLN A 64 8.41 5.79 17.49
N ASN A 65 9.38 5.32 18.28
CA ASN A 65 10.77 5.20 17.85
C ASN A 65 10.91 4.01 16.89
N VAL A 66 10.64 4.25 15.61
CA VAL A 66 10.80 3.23 14.58
C VAL A 66 12.25 3.21 14.10
N GLN A 67 12.89 2.04 14.18
CA GLN A 67 14.21 1.84 13.58
C GLN A 67 14.12 1.96 12.05
N ARG A 68 15.24 2.31 11.40
CA ARG A 68 15.32 2.52 9.94
C ARG A 68 15.02 1.25 9.13
N SER A 69 15.01 0.08 9.75
CA SER A 69 14.72 -1.20 9.09
C SER A 69 13.54 -1.88 9.77
N LEU A 70 12.48 -2.12 9.01
CA LEU A 70 11.36 -2.97 9.44
C LEU A 70 11.60 -4.40 8.94
N SER A 71 11.20 -5.38 9.76
CA SER A 71 11.08 -6.75 9.26
C SER A 71 9.87 -6.86 8.31
N LEU A 72 9.95 -7.77 7.33
CA LEU A 72 8.83 -8.06 6.42
C LEU A 72 7.51 -8.33 7.16
N ALA A 73 7.56 -9.12 8.22
CA ALA A 73 6.39 -9.40 9.06
C ALA A 73 5.75 -8.12 9.63
N ARG A 74 6.57 -7.15 10.07
CA ARG A 74 6.06 -5.89 10.62
C ARG A 74 5.47 -5.00 9.53
N MET A 75 6.06 -4.98 8.35
CA MET A 75 5.53 -4.23 7.20
C MET A 75 4.17 -4.79 6.76
N TYR A 76 4.06 -6.11 6.63
CA TYR A 76 2.79 -6.76 6.28
C TYR A 76 1.72 -6.59 7.35
N GLY A 77 2.08 -6.69 8.63
CA GLY A 77 1.15 -6.41 9.72
C GLY A 77 0.62 -4.97 9.67
N PHE A 78 1.49 -4.00 9.38
CA PHE A 78 1.06 -2.61 9.21
C PHE A 78 0.16 -2.42 7.99
N PHE A 79 0.50 -3.04 6.85
CA PHE A 79 -0.37 -3.06 5.67
C PHE A 79 -1.76 -3.60 5.99
N GLN A 80 -1.85 -4.77 6.63
CA GLN A 80 -3.13 -5.38 7.01
C GLN A 80 -3.94 -4.48 7.95
N TYR A 81 -3.28 -3.86 8.93
CA TYR A 81 -3.93 -2.90 9.82
C TYR A 81 -4.53 -1.71 9.06
N MET A 82 -3.78 -1.13 8.11
CA MET A 82 -4.23 0.04 7.35
C MET A 82 -5.35 -0.29 6.35
N PHE A 83 -5.35 -1.50 5.77
CA PHE A 83 -6.35 -1.92 4.77
C PHE A 83 -7.61 -2.52 5.39
N PHE A 84 -7.46 -3.32 6.44
CA PHE A 84 -8.54 -4.15 6.99
C PHE A 84 -8.87 -3.85 8.45
N GLY A 85 -8.00 -3.11 9.17
CA GLY A 85 -8.20 -2.75 10.57
C GLY A 85 -9.35 -1.78 10.85
N SER A 86 -10.02 -1.28 9.80
CA SER A 86 -11.18 -0.38 9.92
C SER A 86 -12.52 -1.10 10.13
N LYS A 87 -12.57 -2.45 10.17
CA LYS A 87 -13.84 -3.21 10.32
C LYS A 87 -14.43 -3.24 11.75
N GLY A 88 -14.13 -2.24 12.58
CA GLY A 88 -14.39 -2.31 14.02
C GLY A 88 -15.47 -1.41 14.59
N LYS A 89 -15.69 -0.19 14.07
CA LYS A 89 -16.66 0.74 14.64
C LYS A 89 -17.20 1.71 13.58
N ASP A 90 -18.52 1.65 13.46
CA ASP A 90 -19.44 2.65 12.95
C ASP A 90 -19.50 2.89 11.42
N GLY A 91 -20.58 2.37 10.84
CA GLY A 91 -21.45 3.17 9.99
C GLY A 91 -21.08 3.26 8.51
N ASP A 92 -21.71 2.37 7.72
CA ASP A 92 -22.39 2.74 6.48
C ASP A 92 -21.59 3.62 5.50
N TYR A 93 -20.68 2.98 4.75
CA TYR A 93 -20.34 3.42 3.41
C TYR A 93 -20.18 2.16 2.55
N GLU A 94 -21.11 1.98 1.62
CA GLU A 94 -20.93 1.12 0.46
C GLU A 94 -19.62 1.51 -0.21
N SER A 95 -18.60 0.67 -0.05
CA SER A 95 -17.43 0.70 -0.90
C SER A 95 -17.71 -0.29 -2.01
N GLU A 96 -18.37 0.19 -3.06
CA GLU A 96 -18.49 -0.48 -4.36
C GLU A 96 -17.06 -0.70 -4.89
N SER A 97 -16.46 -1.84 -4.55
CA SER A 97 -15.28 -2.33 -5.23
C SER A 97 -15.74 -3.05 -6.50
N ASP A 98 -16.13 -2.28 -7.51
CA ASP A 98 -16.26 -2.77 -8.88
C ASP A 98 -14.86 -3.06 -9.44
N VAL A 99 -14.41 -4.29 -9.23
CA VAL A 99 -13.38 -4.91 -10.06
C VAL A 99 -13.95 -6.18 -10.67
N ALA A 100 -14.95 -5.99 -11.53
CA ALA A 100 -15.31 -6.97 -12.55
C ALA A 100 -14.14 -7.09 -13.54
N SER A 101 -13.20 -7.99 -13.26
CA SER A 101 -12.34 -8.56 -14.28
C SER A 101 -12.95 -9.89 -14.72
N GLU A 102 -14.01 -9.80 -15.53
CA GLU A 102 -14.50 -10.93 -16.32
C GLU A 102 -13.88 -10.91 -17.72
N ALA A 103 -13.63 -12.13 -18.19
CA ALA A 103 -12.71 -12.52 -19.24
C ALA A 103 -13.19 -12.27 -20.67
N SER A 104 -12.24 -12.26 -21.61
CA SER A 104 -12.46 -12.55 -23.03
C SER A 104 -11.07 -12.85 -23.63
N ASP A 105 -10.77 -13.91 -24.37
CA ASP A 105 -11.63 -14.64 -25.31
C ASP A 105 -11.05 -16.05 -25.57
N THR A 106 -11.85 -17.11 -25.38
CA THR A 106 -11.57 -18.46 -25.89
C THR A 106 -12.37 -18.60 -27.18
N VAL A 107 -11.72 -18.46 -28.34
CA VAL A 107 -12.37 -18.70 -29.64
C VAL A 107 -12.35 -20.21 -29.93
N GLU A 108 -13.49 -20.85 -29.73
CA GLU A 108 -13.79 -22.20 -30.18
C GLU A 108 -14.48 -22.15 -31.55
N GLY A 109 -13.98 -22.94 -32.51
CA GLY A 109 -14.83 -23.57 -33.52
C GLY A 109 -14.91 -22.95 -34.92
N ASN A 110 -14.52 -23.81 -35.89
CA ASN A 110 -15.04 -23.91 -37.26
C ASN A 110 -14.43 -23.01 -38.35
N ASN A 111 -13.47 -23.59 -39.08
CA ASN A 111 -13.43 -23.39 -40.53
C ASN A 111 -13.29 -24.71 -41.28
N LEU A 112 -14.39 -25.01 -41.93
CA LEU A 112 -14.62 -26.01 -42.96
C LEU A 112 -13.89 -25.56 -44.24
N PHE A 113 -12.80 -26.22 -44.62
CA PHE A 113 -12.26 -26.14 -45.98
C PHE A 113 -11.68 -27.48 -46.44
N LYS A 114 -12.42 -28.08 -47.39
CA LYS A 114 -12.05 -29.02 -48.47
C LYS A 114 -11.14 -30.21 -48.18
#